data_AF-A0A845V0U2-F1
#
_entry.id   AF-A0A845V0U2-F1
#
_cell.length_a   1.000
_cell.length_b   1.000
_cell.length_c   1.000
_cell.angle_alpha   90.00
_cell.angle_beta   90.00
_cell.angle_gamma   90.00
#
_symmetry.space_group_name_H-M   'P 1'
#
loop_
_entity.id
_entity.type
_entity.pdbx_description
1 polymer ?
#
loop_
_entity_poly.entity_id
_entity_poly.type
_entity_poly.pdbx_seq_one_letter_code
_entity_poly.pdbx_strand_id
1 'polypeptide(L)'
;MTSKRLALHSRMHVDTISPILSIRLTHMKTTIELPNDLLKQAKQTARAEGATLRALIEEGLQHALRAREQRKIVGLDFPTFGGSGLTEAFSEGDWSQLRNEIYRGRGG
;
A
#
# COMPACT_ATOMS: atom_id res chain seq x y z
N MET A 1 3.23 40.48 45.72
CA MET A 1 2.16 40.22 44.71
C MET A 1 1.94 38.71 44.66
N THR A 2 1.05 38.23 45.52
CA THR A 2 -0.31 37.73 45.20
C THR A 2 -0.33 36.23 44.95
N SER A 3 -0.61 35.54 46.07
CA SER A 3 -1.33 34.27 46.21
C SER A 3 -1.97 33.66 44.97
N LYS A 4 -1.90 32.33 44.89
CA LYS A 4 -3.12 31.50 44.92
C LYS A 4 -2.85 30.04 45.32
N ARG A 5 -3.43 29.68 46.47
CA ARG A 5 -3.85 28.34 46.89
C ARG A 5 -4.95 27.83 45.96
N LEU A 6 -4.95 26.52 45.64
CA LEU A 6 -6.08 25.55 45.64
C LEU A 6 -5.63 24.37 44.76
N ALA A 7 -5.38 23.17 45.27
CA ALA A 7 -6.30 22.19 45.88
C ALA A 7 -6.66 21.07 44.89
N LEU A 8 -6.40 19.83 45.34
CA LEU A 8 -7.22 18.64 45.18
C LEU A 8 -7.73 18.30 43.75
N HIS A 9 -7.25 17.20 43.18
CA HIS A 9 -7.78 15.85 43.48
C HIS A 9 -7.09 14.78 42.64
N SER A 10 -6.72 13.72 43.33
CA SER A 10 -6.46 12.39 42.76
C SER A 10 -7.71 11.87 42.04
N ARG A 11 -7.55 11.38 40.81
CA ARG A 11 -8.29 10.21 40.32
C ARG A 11 -7.63 9.62 39.08
N MET A 12 -6.87 8.54 39.30
CA MET A 12 -6.77 7.48 38.32
C MET A 12 -8.16 6.85 38.18
N HIS A 13 -8.75 6.96 37.01
CA HIS A 13 -9.62 5.91 36.50
C HIS A 13 -9.39 5.84 34.99
N VAL A 14 -8.51 4.92 34.61
CA VAL A 14 -8.40 4.43 33.23
C VAL A 14 -9.66 3.59 33.01
N ASP A 15 -10.74 4.27 32.63
CA ASP A 15 -11.99 3.63 32.28
C ASP A 15 -11.89 3.02 30.89
N THR A 16 -11.57 1.74 30.90
CA THR A 16 -11.88 0.79 29.84
C THR A 16 -13.35 0.94 29.42
N ILE A 17 -13.59 1.68 28.34
CA ILE A 17 -14.83 1.59 27.58
C ILE A 17 -14.48 1.13 26.17
N SER A 18 -14.70 -0.16 25.95
CA SER A 18 -14.58 -0.86 24.67
C SER A 18 -15.26 -0.07 23.53
N PRO A 19 -14.57 0.20 22.40
CA PRO A 19 -15.10 0.99 21.28
C PRO A 19 -16.06 0.19 20.39
N ILE A 20 -16.94 -0.62 20.99
CA ILE A 20 -17.97 -1.40 20.27
C ILE A 20 -18.96 -0.46 19.56
N LEU A 21 -18.95 0.85 19.87
CA LEU A 21 -19.87 1.86 19.34
C LEU A 21 -19.24 2.88 18.35
N SER A 22 -18.14 2.56 17.66
CA SER A 22 -17.61 3.43 16.58
C SER A 22 -18.01 2.97 15.16
N ILE A 23 -18.65 1.81 15.00
CA ILE A 23 -18.83 1.13 13.69
C ILE A 23 -19.97 1.69 12.80
N ARG A 24 -20.79 2.64 13.26
CA ARG A 24 -22.03 3.03 12.54
C ARG A 24 -21.97 4.36 11.77
N LEU A 25 -20.78 4.90 11.43
CA LEU A 25 -20.66 6.21 10.74
C LEU A 25 -19.63 6.30 9.59
N THR A 26 -19.35 5.21 8.85
CA THR A 26 -18.50 5.28 7.63
C THR A 26 -19.07 4.58 6.39
N HIS A 27 -20.27 4.01 6.45
CA HIS A 27 -20.84 3.32 5.30
C HIS A 27 -21.63 4.25 4.38
N MET A 28 -20.97 4.70 3.31
CA MET A 28 -21.67 5.27 2.16
C MET A 28 -22.48 4.17 1.45
N LYS A 29 -23.74 4.49 1.11
CA LYS A 29 -24.55 3.68 0.21
C LYS A 29 -24.25 4.13 -1.22
N THR A 30 -23.63 3.25 -1.99
CA THR A 30 -23.41 3.46 -3.42
C THR A 30 -24.43 2.66 -4.23
N THR A 31 -24.93 3.28 -5.30
CA THR A 31 -25.67 2.60 -6.36
C THR A 31 -24.74 2.57 -7.56
N ILE A 32 -24.47 1.37 -8.08
CA ILE A 32 -23.60 1.15 -9.23
C ILE A 32 -24.35 0.29 -10.24
N GLU A 33 -24.23 0.63 -11.51
CA GLU A 33 -24.77 -0.18 -12.61
C GLU A 33 -23.76 -1.28 -12.94
N LEU A 34 -24.23 -2.53 -12.99
CA LEU A 34 -23.42 -3.70 -13.30
C LEU A 34 -24.10 -4.53 -14.40
N PRO A 35 -23.34 -5.11 -15.35
CA PRO A 35 -23.89 -6.09 -16.27
C PRO A 35 -24.56 -7.25 -15.51
N ASN A 36 -25.73 -7.69 -15.99
CA ASN A 36 -26.53 -8.72 -15.32
C ASN A 36 -25.74 -10.02 -15.08
N ASP A 37 -24.93 -10.43 -16.07
CA ASP A 37 -24.13 -11.65 -15.97
C ASP A 37 -23.06 -11.54 -14.88
N LEU A 38 -22.44 -10.36 -14.74
CA LEU A 38 -21.45 -10.10 -13.69
C LEU A 38 -22.11 -10.09 -12.31
N LEU A 39 -23.29 -9.46 -12.18
CA LEU A 39 -24.04 -9.47 -10.93
C LEU A 39 -24.45 -10.89 -10.52
N LYS A 40 -24.85 -11.72 -11.48
CA LYS A 40 -25.20 -13.13 -11.26
C LYS A 40 -23.99 -13.92 -10.75
N GLN A 41 -22.85 -13.80 -11.44
CA GLN A 41 -21.61 -14.45 -11.04
C GLN A 41 -21.17 -14.02 -9.64
N ALA A 42 -21.12 -12.71 -9.37
CA ALA A 42 -20.73 -12.18 -8.06
C ALA A 42 -21.63 -12.70 -6.93
N LYS A 43 -22.95 -12.77 -7.14
CA LYS A 43 -23.89 -13.35 -6.17
C LYS A 43 -23.65 -14.83 -5.93
N GLN A 44 -23.34 -15.58 -6.98
CA GLN A 44 -23.06 -17.02 -6.87
C GLN A 44 -21.76 -17.27 -6.09
N THR A 45 -20.69 -16.53 -6.40
CA THR A 45 -19.42 -16.57 -5.68
C THR A 45 -19.59 -16.23 -4.21
N ALA A 46 -20.24 -15.10 -3.90
CA ALA A 46 -20.48 -14.69 -2.52
C ALA A 46 -21.26 -15.76 -1.72
N ARG A 47 -22.27 -16.41 -2.34
CA ARG A 47 -23.01 -17.51 -1.70
C ARG A 47 -22.14 -18.74 -1.45
N ALA A 48 -21.32 -19.12 -2.43
CA ALA A 48 -20.43 -20.28 -2.31
C ALA A 48 -19.38 -20.08 -1.19
N GLU A 49 -18.93 -18.84 -0.98
CA GLU A 49 -17.93 -18.48 0.04
C GLU A 49 -18.55 -18.10 1.39
N GLY A 50 -19.88 -18.10 1.53
CA GLY A 50 -20.55 -17.65 2.75
C GLY A 50 -20.39 -16.14 3.03
N ALA A 51 -20.07 -15.35 2.00
CA ALA A 51 -19.86 -13.92 2.05
C ALA A 51 -21.09 -13.13 1.56
N THR A 52 -21.08 -11.82 1.78
CA THR A 52 -22.09 -10.91 1.19
C THR A 52 -21.60 -10.35 -0.14
N LEU A 53 -22.52 -10.04 -1.05
CA LEU A 53 -22.18 -9.34 -2.30
C LEU A 53 -21.44 -8.01 -2.03
N ARG A 54 -21.82 -7.32 -0.94
CA ARG A 54 -21.15 -6.10 -0.50
C ARG A 54 -19.68 -6.34 -0.17
N ALA A 55 -19.39 -7.37 0.63
CA ALA A 55 -18.02 -7.72 1.01
C ALA A 55 -17.18 -8.07 -0.22
N LEU A 56 -17.72 -8.84 -1.17
CA LEU A 56 -17.03 -9.18 -2.42
C LEU A 56 -16.72 -7.95 -3.28
N ILE A 57 -17.66 -6.99 -3.36
CA ILE A 57 -17.45 -5.72 -4.08
C ILE A 57 -16.38 -4.86 -3.39
N GLU A 58 -16.41 -4.78 -2.06
CA GLU A 58 -15.43 -4.02 -1.27
C GLU A 58 -14.02 -4.60 -1.42
N GLU A 59 -13.89 -5.93 -1.37
CA GLU A 59 -12.62 -6.63 -1.61
C GLU A 59 -12.08 -6.36 -3.02
N GLY A 60 -12.93 -6.52 -4.04
CA GLY A 60 -12.55 -6.24 -5.44
C GLY A 60 -12.09 -4.79 -5.65
N LEU A 61 -12.80 -3.82 -5.04
CA LEU A 61 -12.43 -2.41 -5.10
C LEU A 61 -11.08 -2.16 -4.42
N GLN A 62 -10.85 -2.73 -3.23
CA GLN A 62 -9.57 -2.62 -2.53
C GLN A 62 -8.42 -3.21 -3.35
N HIS A 63 -8.61 -4.38 -3.96
CA HIS A 63 -7.61 -4.99 -4.85
C HIS A 63 -7.29 -4.09 -6.04
N ALA A 64 -8.31 -3.52 -6.69
CA ALA A 64 -8.12 -2.61 -7.81
C ALA A 64 -7.35 -1.34 -7.42
N LEU A 65 -7.59 -0.79 -6.22
CA LEU A 65 -6.87 0.38 -5.70
C LEU A 65 -5.41 0.05 -5.38
N ARG A 66 -5.15 -1.04 -4.65
CA ARG A 66 -3.78 -1.50 -4.35
C ARG A 66 -2.95 -1.70 -5.62
N ALA A 67 -3.53 -2.35 -6.64
CA ALA A 67 -2.87 -2.57 -7.92
C ALA A 67 -2.58 -1.26 -8.70
N ARG A 68 -3.26 -0.16 -8.39
CA ARG A 68 -3.00 1.17 -8.97
C ARG A 68 -1.95 1.92 -8.17
N GLU A 69 -1.97 1.82 -6.85
CA GLU A 69 -0.92 2.36 -5.98
C GLU A 69 0.44 1.73 -6.30
N GLN A 70 0.51 0.40 -6.46
CA GLN A 70 1.74 -0.28 -6.85
C GLN A 70 2.23 0.10 -8.26
N ARG A 71 1.32 0.54 -9.15
CA ARG A 71 1.68 1.06 -10.48
C ARG A 71 2.17 2.50 -10.47
N LYS A 72 1.99 3.26 -9.37
CA LYS A 72 2.72 4.52 -9.20
C LYS A 72 4.19 4.17 -8.98
N ILE A 73 4.90 4.18 -10.11
CA ILE A 73 6.35 4.11 -10.30
C ILE A 73 7.11 4.08 -8.98
N VAL A 74 7.54 2.88 -8.58
CA VAL A 74 8.69 2.76 -7.71
C VAL A 74 9.83 3.34 -8.51
N GLY A 75 10.28 4.54 -8.16
CA GLY A 75 11.54 5.05 -8.71
C GLY A 75 12.58 3.98 -8.40
N LEU A 76 13.11 3.32 -9.43
CA LEU A 76 14.23 2.42 -9.24
C LEU A 76 15.39 3.29 -8.81
N ASP A 77 15.70 3.24 -7.52
CA ASP A 77 16.98 3.73 -7.03
C ASP A 77 18.03 2.76 -7.56
N PHE A 78 18.86 3.24 -8.48
CA PHE A 78 19.99 2.50 -9.01
C PHE A 78 21.22 2.97 -8.24
N PRO A 79 21.52 2.40 -7.05
CA PRO A 79 22.68 2.79 -6.30
C PRO A 79 23.93 2.50 -7.14
N THR A 80 24.65 3.55 -7.47
CA THR A 80 25.94 3.45 -8.15
C THR A 80 26.99 3.06 -7.12
N PHE A 81 27.75 2.00 -7.40
CA PHE A 81 28.83 1.59 -6.52
C PHE A 81 30.03 2.54 -6.70
N GLY A 82 30.31 3.36 -5.68
CA GLY A 82 31.54 4.15 -5.57
C GLY A 82 31.69 5.30 -6.58
N GLY A 83 30.62 5.77 -7.22
CA GLY A 83 30.70 6.87 -8.20
C GLY A 83 29.34 7.38 -8.67
N SER A 84 29.31 8.22 -9.71
CA SER A 84 28.09 8.81 -10.29
C SER A 84 27.57 8.06 -11.53
N GLY A 85 28.00 6.83 -11.75
CA GLY A 85 27.61 6.01 -12.90
C GLY A 85 28.81 5.59 -13.75
N LEU A 86 28.61 5.51 -15.06
CA LEU A 86 29.63 5.07 -16.02
C LEU A 86 30.80 6.06 -16.05
N THR A 87 32.03 5.55 -15.93
CA THR A 87 33.25 6.38 -16.01
C THR A 87 33.57 6.73 -17.46
N GLU A 88 34.31 7.83 -17.68
CA GLU A 88 34.73 8.31 -19.02
C GLU A 88 35.43 7.23 -19.88
N ALA A 89 36.16 6.30 -19.26
CA ALA A 89 36.81 5.20 -19.99
C ALA A 89 35.83 4.26 -20.73
N PHE A 90 34.53 4.32 -20.39
CA PHE A 90 33.47 3.51 -20.97
C PHE A 90 32.30 4.36 -21.49
N SER A 91 32.37 5.71 -21.43
CA SER A 91 31.28 6.61 -21.85
C SER A 91 30.98 6.48 -23.35
N GLU A 92 32.01 6.24 -24.17
CA GLU A 92 31.93 6.04 -25.62
C GLU A 92 32.18 4.57 -26.04
N GLY A 93 32.31 3.67 -25.07
CA GLY A 93 32.73 2.29 -25.31
C GLY A 93 31.65 1.42 -25.98
N ASP A 94 32.07 0.51 -26.86
CA ASP A 94 31.19 -0.53 -27.37
C ASP A 94 30.79 -1.50 -26.24
N TRP A 95 29.59 -2.06 -26.33
CA TRP A 95 29.06 -3.03 -25.37
C TRP A 95 30.02 -4.21 -25.14
N SER A 96 30.73 -4.62 -26.18
CA SER A 96 31.70 -5.72 -26.09
C SER A 96 32.87 -5.37 -25.15
N GLN A 97 33.34 -4.12 -25.16
CA GLN A 97 34.43 -3.65 -24.30
C GLN A 97 33.99 -3.66 -22.83
N LEU A 98 32.80 -3.12 -22.54
CA LEU A 98 32.25 -3.11 -21.19
C LEU A 98 32.01 -4.53 -20.67
N ARG A 99 31.44 -5.41 -21.50
CA ARG A 99 31.22 -6.82 -21.13
C ARG A 99 32.53 -7.54 -20.81
N ASN A 100 33.54 -7.38 -21.65
CA ASN A 100 34.85 -8.00 -21.45
C ASN A 100 35.51 -7.52 -20.15
N GLU A 101 35.32 -6.25 -19.78
CA GLU A 101 35.78 -5.71 -18.51
C GLU A 101 35.11 -6.38 -17.31
N ILE A 102 33.79 -6.50 -17.33
CA ILE A 102 32.99 -7.09 -16.25
C ILE A 102 33.39 -8.54 -16.00
N TYR A 103 33.64 -9.30 -17.07
CA TYR A 103 34.00 -10.72 -17.01
C TYR A 103 35.51 -10.97 -17.04
N ARG A 104 36.34 -9.92 -16.92
CA ARG A 104 37.79 -10.09 -16.90
C ARG A 104 38.20 -11.07 -15.80
N GLY A 105 38.92 -12.12 -16.18
CA GLY A 105 39.40 -13.15 -15.26
C GLY A 105 38.35 -14.14 -14.77
N ARG A 106 37.12 -14.13 -15.33
CA ARG A 106 36.05 -15.09 -15.00
C ARG A 106 35.73 -16.12 -16.10
N GLY A 107 36.58 -16.19 -17.15
CA GLY A 107 36.37 -17.03 -18.33
C GLY A 107 35.30 -16.43 -19.23
N GLY A 108 35.71 -15.98 -20.43
CA GLY A 108 34.85 -15.31 -21.41
C GLY A 108 33.95 -16.25 -22.19
#